data_AF-A0A7C3BXV3-F1
#
_entry.id   AF-A0A7C3BXV3-F1
#
_cell.length_a   1.000
_cell.length_b   1.000
_cell.length_c   1.000
_cell.angle_alpha   90.00
_cell.angle_beta   90.00
_cell.angle_gamma   90.00
#
_symmetry.space_group_name_H-M   'P 1'
#
loop_
_entity.id
_entity.type
_entity.pdbx_description
1 polymer ?
#
loop_
_entity_poly.entity_id
_entity_poly.type
_entity_poly.pdbx_seq_one_letter_code
_entity_poly.pdbx_strand_id
1 'polypeptide(L)'
;MPGPARTGIANLPLHGGKAPKWLFQRMVKLAHEITIAIVTDYGPDEMLHRLSHPYWFQAFGCILGFDWHSSGVTTTLCGALKEGIRGMERDLGLFVAGGKGATSRKTPSELLKWGEVISINPDPLIYASRMSAKVDSAAVQDGYQIYHHSFIFTKNGTWAVVQQGMNESARYARRYHWLGKEVTDFVNEPHSAILSETRGKALNLVASESNSARNTIAGIVSTQKPEEILMDLKKIKTLTLPARHDIRTEDLHPESLKKIILSTYERQPGDFKELLGLPGVGAKTIRALSLISELVHGVAPSYRDPARYSFAHGGKDGIPYPVDRETYDRSIELLRKAIGKSKIAPGEKRNAENRLGRLLIE
;
A
#
# COMPACT_ATOMS: atom_id res chain seq x y z
N MET A 1 0.04 11.96 -43.02
CA MET A 1 0.76 12.42 -41.81
C MET A 1 0.82 11.25 -40.83
N PRO A 2 1.99 10.91 -40.27
CA PRO A 2 2.05 9.94 -39.18
C PRO A 2 1.31 10.55 -37.98
N GLY A 3 0.37 9.79 -37.39
CA GLY A 3 -0.34 10.23 -36.19
C GLY A 3 0.62 10.47 -35.02
N PRO A 4 0.19 11.21 -33.98
CA PRO A 4 1.02 11.48 -32.82
C PRO A 4 1.52 10.16 -32.22
N ALA A 5 2.85 10.01 -32.13
CA ALA A 5 3.46 8.87 -31.46
C ALA A 5 3.06 8.91 -29.98
N ARG A 6 2.45 7.82 -29.49
CA ARG A 6 2.16 7.63 -28.06
C ARG A 6 3.47 7.59 -27.28
N THR A 7 3.83 8.68 -26.62
CA THR A 7 4.94 8.73 -25.66
C THR A 7 4.39 8.77 -24.24
N GLY A 8 4.90 7.92 -23.33
CA GLY A 8 4.63 8.00 -21.88
C GLY A 8 3.80 6.89 -21.25
N ILE A 9 3.84 5.64 -21.74
CA ILE A 9 3.29 4.50 -20.98
C ILE A 9 4.37 3.95 -20.05
N ALA A 10 4.10 4.02 -18.76
CA ALA A 10 5.04 3.70 -17.71
C ALA A 10 4.81 2.35 -17.04
N ASN A 11 4.90 1.26 -17.81
CA ASN A 11 4.60 -0.08 -17.30
C ASN A 11 5.48 -0.44 -16.08
N LEU A 12 4.87 -0.96 -15.01
CA LEU A 12 5.60 -1.56 -13.88
C LEU A 12 5.50 -3.11 -13.91
N PRO A 13 6.05 -3.79 -14.93
CA PRO A 13 5.89 -5.23 -15.04
C PRO A 13 6.58 -5.95 -13.89
N LEU A 14 6.08 -7.13 -13.55
CA LEU A 14 6.74 -8.02 -12.62
C LEU A 14 8.12 -8.43 -13.19
N HIS A 15 9.18 -7.93 -12.57
CA HIS A 15 10.54 -8.31 -12.90
C HIS A 15 10.98 -9.43 -11.96
N GLY A 16 11.47 -10.54 -12.54
CA GLY A 16 12.16 -11.58 -11.81
C GLY A 16 13.60 -11.16 -11.49
N GLY A 17 14.14 -11.59 -10.35
CA GLY A 17 15.53 -11.35 -9.97
C GLY A 17 15.72 -10.58 -8.67
N LYS A 18 16.97 -10.48 -8.22
CA LYS A 18 17.39 -9.68 -7.07
C LYS A 18 18.30 -8.57 -7.56
N ALA A 19 18.22 -7.40 -6.93
CA ALA A 19 19.21 -6.35 -7.14
C ALA A 19 20.63 -6.93 -6.91
N PRO A 20 21.59 -6.70 -7.83
CA PRO A 20 22.96 -7.11 -7.61
C PRO A 20 23.49 -6.56 -6.28
N LYS A 21 24.23 -7.38 -5.54
CA LYS A 21 24.71 -7.01 -4.18
C LYS A 21 25.49 -5.68 -4.18
N TRP A 22 26.32 -5.45 -5.20
CA TRP A 22 27.08 -4.20 -5.34
C TRP A 22 26.17 -2.98 -5.51
N LEU A 23 25.08 -3.11 -6.27
CA LEU A 23 24.12 -2.01 -6.50
C LEU A 23 23.36 -1.74 -5.20
N PHE A 24 22.87 -2.79 -4.54
CA PHE A 24 22.17 -2.66 -3.27
C PHE A 24 23.04 -1.98 -2.21
N GLN A 25 24.33 -2.34 -2.10
CA GLN A 25 25.26 -1.69 -1.18
C GLN A 25 25.42 -0.18 -1.46
N ARG A 26 25.44 0.24 -2.73
CA ARG A 26 25.46 1.67 -3.09
C ARG A 26 24.13 2.35 -2.74
N MET A 27 23.00 1.68 -2.97
CA MET A 27 21.69 2.20 -2.58
C MET A 27 21.59 2.41 -1.08
N VAL A 28 22.09 1.47 -0.27
CA VAL A 28 22.10 1.57 1.20
C VAL A 28 22.85 2.83 1.64
N LYS A 29 24.05 3.06 1.09
CA LYS A 29 24.85 4.27 1.40
C LYS A 29 24.15 5.55 0.98
N LEU A 30 23.58 5.58 -0.22
CA LEU A 30 22.91 6.78 -0.72
C LEU A 30 21.60 7.06 0.03
N ALA A 31 20.83 6.02 0.35
CA ALA A 31 19.62 6.11 1.14
C ALA A 31 19.92 6.61 2.56
N HIS A 32 20.99 6.11 3.18
CA HIS A 32 21.49 6.58 4.47
C HIS A 32 21.75 8.09 4.46
N GLU A 33 22.60 8.56 3.55
CA GLU A 33 22.99 9.98 3.49
C GLU A 33 21.83 10.91 3.16
N ILE A 34 20.95 10.53 2.23
CA ILE A 34 19.76 11.32 1.89
C ILE A 34 18.80 11.37 3.09
N THR A 35 18.60 10.25 3.79
CA THR A 35 17.74 10.20 4.97
C THR A 35 18.29 11.08 6.07
N ILE A 36 19.60 11.02 6.36
CA ILE A 36 20.25 11.90 7.33
C ILE A 36 20.02 13.36 6.96
N ALA A 37 20.26 13.75 5.71
CA ALA A 37 20.11 15.13 5.26
C ALA A 37 18.67 15.65 5.45
N ILE A 38 17.67 14.85 5.11
CA ILE A 38 16.25 15.22 5.26
C ILE A 38 15.86 15.30 6.74
N VAL A 39 16.19 14.28 7.52
CA VAL A 39 15.82 14.21 8.94
C VAL A 39 16.52 15.31 9.74
N THR A 40 17.76 15.67 9.41
CA THR A 40 18.51 16.74 10.09
C THR A 40 17.90 18.11 9.83
N ASP A 41 17.49 18.39 8.59
CA ASP A 41 16.98 19.71 8.21
C ASP A 41 15.49 19.90 8.53
N TYR A 42 14.69 18.82 8.43
CA TYR A 42 13.22 18.90 8.45
C TYR A 42 12.55 17.97 9.46
N GLY A 43 13.31 17.08 10.11
CA GLY A 43 12.81 16.10 11.07
C GLY A 43 12.30 14.80 10.45
N PRO A 44 12.06 13.77 11.29
CA PRO A 44 11.64 12.44 10.82
C PRO A 44 10.21 12.40 10.27
N ASP A 45 9.32 13.29 10.72
CA ASP A 45 7.96 13.40 10.20
C ASP A 45 7.93 13.83 8.72
N GLU A 46 8.85 14.70 8.32
CA GLU A 46 9.01 15.07 6.91
C GLU A 46 9.36 13.83 6.07
N MET A 47 10.25 12.97 6.56
CA MET A 47 10.60 11.73 5.86
C MET A 47 9.38 10.80 5.69
N LEU A 48 8.49 10.71 6.69
CA LEU A 48 7.24 9.96 6.56
C LEU A 48 6.34 10.55 5.47
N HIS A 49 6.15 11.87 5.47
CA HIS A 49 5.34 12.56 4.47
C HIS A 49 5.88 12.30 3.06
N ARG A 50 7.20 12.40 2.87
CA ARG A 50 7.87 12.14 1.59
C ARG A 50 7.73 10.68 1.12
N LEU A 51 7.93 9.71 2.01
CA LEU A 51 7.76 8.28 1.68
C LEU A 51 6.30 7.90 1.36
N SER A 52 5.34 8.60 1.96
CA SER A 52 3.91 8.42 1.67
C SER A 52 3.48 9.05 0.35
N HIS A 53 4.30 9.95 -0.22
CA HIS A 53 3.99 10.62 -1.48
C HIS A 53 4.44 9.77 -2.68
N PRO A 54 3.53 9.40 -3.61
CA PRO A 54 3.78 8.39 -4.63
C PRO A 54 4.92 8.76 -5.59
N TYR A 55 5.00 10.03 -6.00
CA TYR A 55 6.02 10.52 -6.93
C TYR A 55 7.38 10.71 -6.29
N TRP A 56 7.40 11.23 -5.06
CA TRP A 56 8.64 11.43 -4.35
C TRP A 56 9.30 10.09 -4.06
N PHE A 57 8.51 9.11 -3.61
CA PHE A 57 8.99 7.74 -3.40
C PHE A 57 9.56 7.12 -4.68
N GLN A 58 8.90 7.34 -5.84
CA GLN A 58 9.39 6.87 -7.12
C GLN A 58 10.72 7.52 -7.51
N ALA A 59 10.81 8.86 -7.42
CA ALA A 59 12.02 9.62 -7.71
C ALA A 59 13.18 9.20 -6.80
N PHE A 60 12.90 8.98 -5.50
CA PHE A 60 13.89 8.50 -4.55
C PHE A 60 14.45 7.14 -4.99
N GLY A 61 13.59 6.19 -5.38
CA GLY A 61 14.01 4.91 -5.93
C GLY A 61 14.91 5.03 -7.16
N CYS A 62 14.57 5.95 -8.07
CA CYS A 62 15.38 6.22 -9.26
C CYS A 62 16.75 6.79 -8.93
N ILE A 63 16.82 7.76 -8.01
CA ILE A 63 18.08 8.33 -7.53
C ILE A 63 19.00 7.26 -6.94
N LEU A 64 18.44 6.34 -6.14
CA LEU A 64 19.17 5.22 -5.56
C LEU A 64 19.76 4.28 -6.64
N GLY A 65 19.18 4.27 -7.84
CA GLY A 65 19.76 3.60 -9.01
C GLY A 65 18.89 2.51 -9.61
N PHE A 66 17.59 2.54 -9.35
CA PHE A 66 16.62 1.71 -10.05
C PHE A 66 16.01 2.41 -11.26
N ASP A 67 15.62 1.63 -12.25
CA ASP A 67 14.83 2.16 -13.36
C ASP A 67 13.40 2.44 -12.92
N TRP A 68 12.84 3.51 -13.47
CA TRP A 68 11.51 4.01 -13.10
C TRP A 68 10.39 2.99 -13.37
N HIS A 69 10.55 2.10 -14.35
CA HIS A 69 9.58 1.06 -14.72
C HIS A 69 9.70 -0.26 -13.95
N SER A 70 10.52 -0.35 -12.89
CA SER A 70 10.73 -1.62 -12.19
C SER A 70 9.84 -1.81 -10.96
N SER A 71 9.07 -2.89 -10.93
CA SER A 71 8.34 -3.33 -9.72
C SER A 71 9.27 -3.67 -8.56
N GLY A 72 10.56 -3.88 -8.83
CA GLY A 72 11.59 -4.04 -7.82
C GLY A 72 11.87 -2.78 -6.99
N VAL A 73 11.57 -1.59 -7.53
CA VAL A 73 11.83 -0.27 -6.89
C VAL A 73 11.34 -0.26 -5.46
N THR A 74 10.05 -0.52 -5.23
CA THR A 74 9.45 -0.40 -3.90
C THR A 74 10.12 -1.31 -2.89
N THR A 75 10.24 -2.59 -3.23
CA THR A 75 10.81 -3.55 -2.27
C THR A 75 12.29 -3.31 -1.98
N THR A 76 13.03 -2.81 -2.97
CA THR A 76 14.47 -2.60 -2.83
C THR A 76 14.79 -1.25 -2.21
N LEU A 77 14.02 -0.20 -2.50
CA LEU A 77 14.07 1.08 -1.81
C LEU A 77 13.78 0.90 -0.33
N CYS A 78 12.66 0.26 0.04
CA CYS A 78 12.33 0.02 1.45
C CYS A 78 13.41 -0.80 2.16
N GLY A 79 13.98 -1.80 1.47
CA GLY A 79 15.12 -2.55 1.97
C GLY A 79 16.37 -1.69 2.17
N ALA A 80 16.74 -0.88 1.18
CA ALA A 80 17.91 0.00 1.23
C ALA A 80 17.76 1.08 2.31
N LEU A 81 16.56 1.63 2.50
CA LEU A 81 16.24 2.57 3.58
C LEU A 81 16.42 1.89 4.95
N LYS A 82 15.78 0.73 5.16
CA LYS A 82 15.86 -0.02 6.44
C LYS A 82 17.30 -0.41 6.80
N GLU A 83 18.06 -0.89 5.82
CA GLU A 83 19.48 -1.23 6.02
C GLU A 83 20.34 0.03 6.18
N GLY A 84 20.00 1.12 5.47
CA GLY A 84 20.73 2.39 5.51
C GLY A 84 20.69 3.03 6.87
N ILE A 85 19.54 3.05 7.54
CA ILE A 85 19.41 3.67 8.86
C ILE A 85 19.82 2.76 10.03
N ARG A 86 20.25 1.52 9.76
CA ARG A 86 20.57 0.54 10.81
C ARG A 86 21.66 1.07 11.74
N GLY A 87 21.38 1.05 13.04
CA GLY A 87 22.27 1.54 14.08
C GLY A 87 22.14 3.05 14.36
N MET A 88 21.36 3.78 13.55
CA MET A 88 21.11 5.21 13.71
C MET A 88 19.63 5.53 13.96
N GLU A 89 18.78 4.51 14.12
CA GLU A 89 17.32 4.70 14.22
C GLU A 89 16.94 5.63 15.38
N ARG A 90 17.64 5.51 16.53
CA ARG A 90 17.40 6.34 17.72
C ARG A 90 17.83 7.79 17.50
N ASP A 91 18.97 8.00 16.85
CA ASP A 91 19.52 9.34 16.59
C ASP A 91 18.66 10.09 15.57
N LEU A 92 18.20 9.38 14.55
CA LEU A 92 17.29 9.92 13.54
C LEU A 92 15.84 10.03 14.05
N GLY A 93 15.50 9.31 15.11
CA GLY A 93 14.11 9.18 15.58
C GLY A 93 13.19 8.55 14.52
N LEU A 94 13.74 7.74 13.61
CA LEU A 94 13.06 7.12 12.48
C LEU A 94 13.35 5.61 12.47
N PHE A 95 12.29 4.82 12.36
CA PHE A 95 12.34 3.36 12.50
C PHE A 95 11.59 2.70 11.35
N VAL A 96 12.05 1.53 10.92
CA VAL A 96 11.40 0.76 9.85
C VAL A 96 11.17 -0.67 10.30
N ALA A 97 9.93 -1.14 10.18
CA ALA A 97 9.51 -2.50 10.45
C ALA A 97 8.93 -3.15 9.18
N GLY A 98 9.03 -4.49 9.09
CA GLY A 98 8.52 -5.25 7.96
C GLY A 98 9.50 -5.34 6.78
N GLY A 99 8.97 -5.70 5.61
CA GLY A 99 9.73 -5.93 4.39
C GLY A 99 8.98 -6.79 3.37
N LYS A 100 9.73 -7.48 2.51
CA LYS A 100 9.19 -8.38 1.47
C LYS A 100 8.90 -9.79 2.01
N GLY A 101 7.86 -10.43 1.50
CA GLY A 101 7.54 -11.84 1.74
C GLY A 101 7.34 -12.14 3.22
N ALA A 102 8.03 -13.15 3.75
CA ALA A 102 7.90 -13.55 5.15
C ALA A 102 8.24 -12.43 6.15
N THR A 103 9.09 -11.46 5.79
CA THR A 103 9.44 -10.33 6.64
C THR A 103 8.24 -9.39 6.87
N SER A 104 7.34 -9.25 5.89
CA SER A 104 6.10 -8.44 6.06
C SER A 104 5.27 -8.91 7.26
N ARG A 105 5.22 -10.22 7.50
CA ARG A 105 4.46 -10.84 8.60
C ARG A 105 5.11 -10.65 9.97
N LYS A 106 6.39 -10.26 10.01
CA LYS A 106 7.13 -9.99 11.25
C LYS A 106 6.90 -8.57 11.79
N THR A 107 6.28 -7.68 11.01
CA THR A 107 6.07 -6.27 11.36
C THR A 107 5.51 -6.08 12.78
N PRO A 108 4.44 -6.77 13.21
CA PRO A 108 3.94 -6.62 14.59
C PRO A 108 4.97 -6.96 15.68
N SER A 109 5.76 -8.03 15.47
CA SER A 109 6.81 -8.43 16.41
C SER A 109 8.02 -7.48 16.40
N GLU A 110 8.32 -6.86 15.26
CA GLU A 110 9.36 -5.83 15.18
C GLU A 110 8.92 -4.53 15.88
N LEU A 111 7.65 -4.14 15.72
CA LEU A 111 7.06 -2.99 16.41
C LEU A 111 7.02 -3.18 17.92
N LEU A 112 6.66 -4.37 18.40
CA LEU A 112 6.70 -4.71 19.83
C LEU A 112 8.12 -4.51 20.40
N LYS A 113 9.13 -5.07 19.73
CA LYS A 113 10.55 -4.94 20.14
C LYS A 113 11.00 -3.49 20.17
N TRP A 114 10.64 -2.70 19.15
CA TRP A 114 10.97 -1.28 19.15
C TRP A 114 10.25 -0.53 20.27
N GLY A 115 8.98 -0.82 20.53
CA GLY A 115 8.21 -0.26 21.64
C GLY A 115 8.93 -0.40 22.98
N GLU A 116 9.53 -1.57 23.24
CA GLU A 116 10.38 -1.81 24.41
C GLU A 116 11.67 -0.96 24.40
N VAL A 117 12.37 -0.90 23.26
CA VAL A 117 13.69 -0.22 23.12
C VAL A 117 13.60 1.31 23.22
N ILE A 118 12.52 1.91 22.72
CA ILE A 118 12.33 3.37 22.70
C ILE A 118 11.22 3.84 23.64
N SER A 119 10.69 2.93 24.48
CA SER A 119 9.69 3.21 25.52
C SER A 119 8.42 3.90 25.00
N ILE A 120 7.91 3.43 23.87
CA ILE A 120 6.62 3.87 23.31
C ILE A 120 5.61 2.73 23.39
N ASN A 121 4.33 3.04 23.59
CA ASN A 121 3.27 2.03 23.50
C ASN A 121 3.19 1.53 22.03
N PRO A 122 3.49 0.25 21.74
CA PRO A 122 3.48 -0.26 20.37
C PRO A 122 2.08 -0.60 19.85
N ASP A 123 1.06 -0.71 20.72
CA ASP A 123 -0.27 -1.21 20.34
C ASP A 123 -0.94 -0.39 19.24
N PRO A 124 -0.95 0.97 19.27
CA PRO A 124 -1.50 1.77 18.18
C PRO A 124 -0.78 1.55 16.85
N LEU A 125 0.54 1.37 16.87
CA LEU A 125 1.35 1.11 15.66
C LEU A 125 1.09 -0.29 15.11
N ILE A 126 0.98 -1.29 15.99
CA ILE A 126 0.64 -2.67 15.62
C ILE A 126 -0.76 -2.71 15.01
N TYR A 127 -1.72 -1.99 15.60
CA TYR A 127 -3.07 -1.86 15.08
C TYR A 127 -3.06 -1.22 13.68
N ALA A 128 -2.37 -0.08 13.51
CA ALA A 128 -2.25 0.61 12.23
C ALA A 128 -1.61 -0.28 11.15
N SER A 129 -0.54 -1.00 11.49
CA SER A 129 0.14 -1.95 10.59
C SER A 129 -0.82 -3.05 10.12
N ARG A 130 -1.55 -3.67 11.06
CA ARG A 130 -2.51 -4.75 10.75
C ARG A 130 -3.68 -4.22 9.92
N MET A 131 -4.26 -3.08 10.30
CA MET A 131 -5.41 -2.51 9.60
C MET A 131 -5.06 -2.08 8.18
N SER A 132 -3.91 -1.41 7.98
CA SER A 132 -3.45 -1.05 6.63
C SER A 132 -3.30 -2.31 5.76
N ALA A 133 -2.70 -3.38 6.29
CA ALA A 133 -2.58 -4.65 5.57
C ALA A 133 -3.94 -5.32 5.30
N LYS A 134 -4.88 -5.28 6.24
CA LYS A 134 -6.23 -5.85 6.07
C LYS A 134 -7.06 -5.08 5.04
N VAL A 135 -6.96 -3.76 5.04
CA VAL A 135 -7.65 -2.92 4.06
C VAL A 135 -7.18 -3.26 2.65
N ASP A 136 -5.86 -3.25 2.44
CA ASP A 136 -5.24 -3.46 1.11
C ASP A 136 -5.38 -4.90 0.60
N SER A 137 -5.65 -5.87 1.48
CA SER A 137 -5.76 -7.29 1.10
C SER A 137 -7.17 -7.85 1.12
N ALA A 138 -8.11 -7.24 1.87
CA ALA A 138 -9.45 -7.80 2.07
C ALA A 138 -10.60 -6.81 1.84
N ALA A 139 -10.44 -5.52 2.15
CA ALA A 139 -11.48 -4.52 1.92
C ALA A 139 -11.40 -3.92 0.51
N VAL A 140 -10.19 -3.84 -0.06
CA VAL A 140 -9.94 -3.60 -1.48
C VAL A 140 -9.59 -4.95 -2.12
N GLN A 141 -10.42 -5.41 -3.06
CA GLN A 141 -10.16 -6.64 -3.81
C GLN A 141 -10.13 -6.32 -5.30
N ASP A 142 -8.92 -6.04 -5.76
CA ASP A 142 -8.57 -5.58 -7.11
C ASP A 142 -7.71 -6.62 -7.87
N GLY A 143 -7.55 -7.82 -7.31
CA GLY A 143 -6.73 -8.89 -7.86
C GLY A 143 -5.24 -8.80 -7.54
N TYR A 144 -4.79 -7.81 -6.76
CA TYR A 144 -3.39 -7.69 -6.34
C TYR A 144 -3.16 -8.29 -4.95
N GLN A 145 -2.34 -9.33 -4.87
CA GLN A 145 -1.98 -9.97 -3.60
C GLN A 145 -0.80 -9.25 -2.94
N ILE A 146 -0.99 -8.75 -1.73
CA ILE A 146 0.06 -8.06 -0.96
C ILE A 146 1.21 -9.01 -0.65
N TYR A 147 2.43 -8.62 -1.05
CA TYR A 147 3.65 -9.38 -0.80
C TYR A 147 4.77 -8.55 -0.17
N HIS A 148 4.56 -7.25 -0.01
CA HIS A 148 5.49 -6.34 0.64
C HIS A 148 4.70 -5.40 1.55
N HIS A 149 5.19 -5.23 2.78
CA HIS A 149 4.65 -4.31 3.78
C HIS A 149 5.83 -3.67 4.50
N SER A 150 6.03 -2.37 4.32
CA SER A 150 7.04 -1.59 5.03
C SER A 150 6.34 -0.54 5.88
N PHE A 151 6.52 -0.64 7.19
CA PHE A 151 5.93 0.26 8.18
C PHE A 151 7.04 1.16 8.73
N ILE A 152 6.94 2.47 8.48
CA ILE A 152 7.93 3.46 8.91
C ILE A 152 7.27 4.31 10.00
N PHE A 153 7.97 4.55 11.11
CA PHE A 153 7.43 5.31 12.22
C PHE A 153 8.49 6.15 12.93
N THR A 154 8.04 7.14 13.70
CA THR A 154 8.90 7.97 14.53
C THR A 154 8.75 7.64 16.01
N LYS A 155 9.66 8.16 16.83
CA LYS A 155 9.55 8.09 18.29
C LYS A 155 8.28 8.75 18.87
N ASN A 156 7.63 9.63 18.10
CA ASN A 156 6.39 10.29 18.51
C ASN A 156 5.13 9.47 18.18
N GLY A 157 5.29 8.28 17.58
CA GLY A 157 4.16 7.42 17.19
C GLY A 157 3.48 7.82 15.88
N THR A 158 4.01 8.81 15.16
CA THR A 158 3.60 9.08 13.76
C THR A 158 4.15 7.99 12.85
N TRP A 159 3.43 7.69 11.77
CA TRP A 159 3.75 6.55 10.92
C TRP A 159 3.32 6.75 9.46
N ALA A 160 3.94 5.97 8.57
CA ALA A 160 3.56 5.79 7.18
C ALA A 160 3.70 4.31 6.79
N VAL A 161 2.91 3.85 5.83
CA VAL A 161 3.01 2.49 5.28
C VAL A 161 3.16 2.57 3.77
N VAL A 162 4.10 1.79 3.24
CA VAL A 162 4.21 1.51 1.81
C VAL A 162 4.02 0.01 1.59
N GLN A 163 2.97 -0.37 0.87
CA GLN A 163 2.66 -1.75 0.52
C GLN A 163 2.76 -1.97 -0.99
N GLN A 164 3.07 -3.20 -1.38
CA GLN A 164 2.99 -3.60 -2.78
C GLN A 164 2.24 -4.92 -2.93
N GLY A 165 1.25 -4.89 -3.82
CA GLY A 165 0.51 -6.04 -4.31
C GLY A 165 1.01 -6.46 -5.69
N MET A 166 0.91 -7.75 -6.00
CA MET A 166 1.17 -8.29 -7.34
C MET A 166 -0.07 -8.97 -7.90
N ASN A 167 -0.32 -8.78 -9.19
CA ASN A 167 -1.27 -9.56 -9.95
C ASN A 167 -0.48 -10.40 -10.96
N GLU A 168 -0.36 -11.70 -10.70
CA GLU A 168 0.46 -12.61 -11.51
C GLU A 168 -0.11 -12.81 -12.92
N SER A 169 -1.44 -12.83 -13.03
CA SER A 169 -2.14 -13.00 -14.32
C SER A 169 -1.96 -11.79 -15.23
N ALA A 170 -2.13 -10.58 -14.69
CA ALA A 170 -1.92 -9.33 -15.42
C ALA A 170 -0.44 -8.95 -15.53
N ARG A 171 0.46 -9.62 -14.77
CA ARG A 171 1.91 -9.34 -14.71
C ARG A 171 2.27 -7.92 -14.26
N TYR A 172 1.39 -7.28 -13.49
CA TYR A 172 1.57 -5.92 -12.96
C TYR A 172 1.65 -5.90 -11.43
N ALA A 173 2.22 -4.84 -10.89
CA ALA A 173 2.18 -4.52 -9.47
C ALA A 173 1.30 -3.28 -9.20
N ARG A 174 0.80 -3.19 -7.96
CA ARG A 174 0.04 -2.06 -7.43
C ARG A 174 0.65 -1.63 -6.11
N ARG A 175 0.86 -0.33 -5.94
CA ARG A 175 1.51 0.23 -4.74
C ARG A 175 0.54 1.07 -3.95
N TYR A 176 0.49 0.85 -2.65
CA TYR A 176 -0.42 1.51 -1.72
C TYR A 176 0.40 2.31 -0.72
N HIS A 177 0.03 3.57 -0.52
CA HIS A 177 0.65 4.49 0.41
C HIS A 177 -0.36 4.94 1.46
N TRP A 178 0.14 5.02 2.68
CA TRP A 178 -0.59 5.47 3.85
C TRP A 178 0.26 6.51 4.59
N LEU A 179 -0.37 7.58 5.05
CA LEU A 179 0.21 8.53 5.99
C LEU A 179 -0.68 8.59 7.22
N GLY A 180 -0.20 8.15 8.37
CA GLY A 180 -1.03 8.00 9.58
C GLY A 180 -1.71 9.29 10.03
N LYS A 181 -1.10 10.45 9.76
CA LYS A 181 -1.68 11.77 10.05
C LYS A 181 -2.94 12.08 9.23
N GLU A 182 -3.08 11.48 8.05
CA GLU A 182 -4.23 11.68 7.15
C GLU A 182 -5.35 10.64 7.38
N VAL A 183 -5.06 9.56 8.11
CA VAL A 183 -6.03 8.50 8.40
C VAL A 183 -6.99 8.96 9.49
N THR A 184 -8.21 9.33 9.09
CA THR A 184 -9.32 9.64 10.01
C THR A 184 -10.21 8.42 10.27
N ASP A 185 -10.33 7.52 9.29
CA ASP A 185 -11.03 6.24 9.38
C ASP A 185 -10.29 5.21 8.51
N PHE A 186 -9.96 4.05 9.07
CA PHE A 186 -9.27 2.97 8.34
C PHE A 186 -10.11 2.36 7.23
N VAL A 187 -11.45 2.49 7.27
CA VAL A 187 -12.34 1.83 6.30
C VAL A 187 -13.10 2.83 5.43
N ASN A 188 -12.66 4.08 5.37
CA ASN A 188 -13.25 5.11 4.52
C ASN A 188 -12.17 6.02 3.92
N GLU A 189 -11.86 5.83 2.64
CA GLU A 189 -10.85 6.56 1.86
C GLU A 189 -9.51 6.77 2.60
N PRO A 190 -8.90 5.72 3.19
CA PRO A 190 -7.79 5.91 4.13
C PRO A 190 -6.42 6.13 3.47
N HIS A 191 -6.30 5.86 2.17
CA HIS A 191 -5.04 5.90 1.44
C HIS A 191 -4.63 7.33 1.10
N SER A 192 -3.35 7.65 1.31
CA SER A 192 -2.76 8.86 0.73
C SER A 192 -2.59 8.71 -0.79
N ALA A 193 -2.23 7.51 -1.25
CA ALA A 193 -2.14 7.19 -2.68
C ALA A 193 -2.25 5.69 -2.98
N ILE A 194 -2.86 5.35 -4.11
CA ILE A 194 -2.77 4.02 -4.73
C ILE A 194 -2.34 4.19 -6.19
N LEU A 195 -1.19 3.60 -6.54
CA LEU A 195 -0.64 3.60 -7.90
C LEU A 195 -0.90 2.28 -8.59
N SER A 196 -1.42 2.34 -9.82
CA SER A 196 -1.58 1.19 -10.69
C SER A 196 -1.52 1.60 -12.16
N GLU A 197 -0.91 0.76 -13.00
CA GLU A 197 -0.89 0.98 -14.46
C GLU A 197 -2.22 0.63 -15.11
N THR A 198 -2.85 -0.45 -14.65
CA THR A 198 -4.15 -0.91 -15.16
C THR A 198 -5.23 -0.61 -14.14
N ARG A 199 -6.26 0.11 -14.58
CA ARG A 199 -7.50 0.29 -13.82
C ARG A 199 -8.54 -0.68 -14.33
N GLY A 200 -9.32 -1.23 -13.41
CA GLY A 200 -10.38 -2.19 -13.71
C GLY A 200 -11.62 -1.97 -12.86
N LYS A 201 -12.37 -3.05 -12.63
CA LYS A 201 -13.35 -3.11 -11.55
C LYS A 201 -12.67 -3.75 -10.35
N ALA A 202 -12.97 -3.24 -9.16
CA ALA A 202 -12.45 -3.77 -7.92
C ALA A 202 -13.53 -3.67 -6.85
N LEU A 203 -13.78 -4.74 -6.09
CA LEU A 203 -14.62 -4.63 -4.90
C LEU A 203 -13.92 -3.68 -3.92
N ASN A 204 -14.51 -2.52 -3.70
CA ASN A 204 -13.90 -1.44 -2.95
C ASN A 204 -14.80 -1.06 -1.77
N LEU A 205 -14.66 -1.79 -0.67
CA LEU A 205 -15.43 -1.55 0.55
C LEU A 205 -14.93 -0.34 1.35
N VAL A 206 -13.80 0.25 0.99
CA VAL A 206 -13.29 1.47 1.63
C VAL A 206 -13.68 2.75 0.88
N ALA A 207 -14.33 2.65 -0.28
CA ALA A 207 -14.91 3.81 -0.92
C ALA A 207 -15.97 4.47 -0.01
N SER A 208 -16.07 5.79 -0.02
CA SER A 208 -17.07 6.50 0.79
C SER A 208 -18.50 6.03 0.48
N GLU A 209 -18.81 5.80 -0.79
CA GLU A 209 -20.12 5.29 -1.23
C GLU A 209 -20.44 3.85 -0.73
N SER A 210 -19.44 3.09 -0.26
CA SER A 210 -19.63 1.74 0.30
C SER A 210 -20.10 1.73 1.76
N ASN A 211 -20.41 2.90 2.35
CA ASN A 211 -20.75 3.00 3.78
C ASN A 211 -21.97 2.16 4.17
N SER A 212 -23.04 2.20 3.37
CA SER A 212 -24.23 1.39 3.61
C SER A 212 -23.90 -0.10 3.58
N ALA A 213 -23.12 -0.54 2.59
CA ALA A 213 -22.68 -1.93 2.46
C ALA A 213 -21.83 -2.36 3.67
N ARG A 214 -20.90 -1.53 4.13
CA ARG A 214 -20.10 -1.80 5.35
C ARG A 214 -21.00 -2.03 6.57
N ASN A 215 -22.00 -1.17 6.77
CA ASN A 215 -22.95 -1.29 7.88
C ASN A 215 -23.79 -2.56 7.78
N THR A 216 -24.30 -2.87 6.58
CA THR A 216 -25.05 -4.11 6.34
C THR A 216 -24.19 -5.35 6.57
N ILE A 217 -22.94 -5.37 6.10
CA ILE A 217 -22.00 -6.48 6.31
C ILE A 217 -21.73 -6.71 7.80
N ALA A 218 -21.50 -5.65 8.57
CA ALA A 218 -21.32 -5.76 10.03
C ALA A 218 -22.62 -6.23 10.71
N GLY A 219 -23.78 -5.70 10.29
CA GLY A 219 -25.08 -6.12 10.78
C GLY A 219 -25.38 -7.60 10.53
N ILE A 220 -25.05 -8.13 9.35
CA ILE A 220 -25.23 -9.55 9.00
C ILE A 220 -24.52 -10.44 10.02
N VAL A 221 -23.22 -10.21 10.26
CA VAL A 221 -22.44 -11.09 11.14
C VAL A 221 -22.83 -10.97 12.61
N SER A 222 -23.37 -9.84 13.04
CA SER A 222 -23.76 -9.61 14.43
C SER A 222 -25.20 -10.05 14.71
N THR A 223 -26.10 -9.99 13.74
CA THR A 223 -27.54 -10.25 13.98
C THR A 223 -28.05 -11.58 13.42
N GLN A 224 -27.48 -12.09 12.32
CA GLN A 224 -27.95 -13.32 11.69
C GLN A 224 -27.22 -14.55 12.24
N LYS A 225 -27.96 -15.64 12.40
CA LYS A 225 -27.36 -16.91 12.83
C LYS A 225 -26.38 -17.42 11.77
N PRO A 226 -25.25 -18.03 12.15
CA PRO A 226 -24.30 -18.60 11.19
C PRO A 226 -24.94 -19.57 10.18
N GLU A 227 -25.95 -20.33 10.58
CA GLU A 227 -26.68 -21.26 9.72
C GLU A 227 -27.42 -20.53 8.59
N GLU A 228 -28.02 -19.37 8.88
CA GLU A 228 -28.74 -18.54 7.91
C GLU A 228 -27.78 -17.97 6.87
N ILE A 229 -26.65 -17.40 7.32
CA ILE A 229 -25.59 -16.89 6.46
C ILE A 229 -25.08 -18.01 5.53
N LEU A 230 -24.86 -19.21 6.06
CA LEU A 230 -24.42 -20.36 5.27
C LEU A 230 -25.46 -20.82 4.26
N MET A 231 -26.75 -20.77 4.60
CA MET A 231 -27.83 -21.06 3.66
C MET A 231 -27.87 -20.05 2.52
N ASP A 232 -27.71 -18.76 2.81
CA ASP A 232 -27.69 -17.72 1.79
C ASP A 232 -26.50 -17.87 0.85
N LEU A 233 -25.31 -18.21 1.36
CA LEU A 233 -24.16 -18.52 0.50
C LEU A 233 -24.39 -19.76 -0.39
N LYS A 234 -25.10 -20.77 0.11
CA LYS A 234 -25.49 -21.96 -0.69
C LYS A 234 -26.49 -21.59 -1.78
N LYS A 235 -27.48 -20.74 -1.49
CA LYS A 235 -28.43 -20.22 -2.50
C LYS A 235 -27.70 -19.42 -3.57
N ILE A 236 -26.84 -18.47 -3.18
CA ILE A 236 -26.08 -17.62 -4.10
C ILE A 236 -25.25 -18.46 -5.09
N LYS A 237 -24.65 -19.57 -4.65
CA LYS A 237 -23.92 -20.49 -5.54
C LYS A 237 -24.75 -21.09 -6.66
N THR A 238 -26.05 -21.24 -6.45
CA THR A 238 -26.99 -21.81 -7.43
C THR A 238 -27.60 -20.76 -8.36
N LEU A 239 -27.37 -19.47 -8.09
CA LEU A 239 -27.88 -18.39 -8.92
C LEU A 239 -26.98 -18.16 -10.14
N THR A 240 -27.59 -17.81 -11.26
CA THR A 240 -26.89 -17.19 -12.38
C THR A 240 -26.66 -15.71 -12.03
N LEU A 241 -25.44 -15.40 -11.59
CA LEU A 241 -25.07 -14.02 -11.25
C LEU A 241 -24.94 -13.16 -12.52
N PRO A 242 -25.37 -11.90 -12.50
CA PRO A 242 -25.18 -11.01 -13.64
C PRO A 242 -23.68 -10.82 -13.93
N ALA A 243 -23.32 -10.68 -15.20
CA ALA A 243 -21.93 -10.58 -15.69
C ALA A 243 -21.11 -9.41 -15.12
N ARG A 244 -21.73 -8.53 -14.33
CA ARG A 244 -21.11 -7.34 -13.74
C ARG A 244 -20.29 -7.63 -12.48
N HIS A 245 -20.43 -8.80 -11.86
CA HIS A 245 -19.65 -9.20 -10.69
C HIS A 245 -18.40 -9.98 -11.14
N ASP A 246 -17.22 -9.48 -10.77
CA ASP A 246 -15.96 -10.23 -10.95
C ASP A 246 -15.82 -11.41 -9.97
N ILE A 247 -16.88 -11.73 -9.23
CA ILE A 247 -16.92 -12.83 -8.27
C ILE A 247 -17.62 -14.01 -8.92
N ARG A 248 -16.89 -15.12 -9.10
CA ARG A 248 -17.47 -16.35 -9.63
C ARG A 248 -18.09 -17.14 -8.50
N THR A 249 -19.16 -17.89 -8.80
CA THR A 249 -19.75 -18.83 -7.82
C THR A 249 -18.74 -19.88 -7.35
N GLU A 250 -17.72 -20.16 -8.16
CA GLU A 250 -16.54 -20.98 -7.86
C GLU A 250 -15.69 -20.42 -6.69
N ASP A 251 -15.65 -19.09 -6.50
CA ASP A 251 -14.88 -18.44 -5.43
C ASP A 251 -15.57 -18.54 -4.06
N LEU A 252 -16.86 -18.87 -4.04
CA LEU A 252 -17.61 -19.06 -2.82
C LEU A 252 -17.34 -20.46 -2.29
N HIS A 253 -17.09 -20.60 -0.99
CA HIS A 253 -16.93 -21.91 -0.35
C HIS A 253 -17.57 -21.89 1.05
N PRO A 254 -18.92 -22.05 1.14
CA PRO A 254 -19.66 -21.93 2.40
C PRO A 254 -19.06 -22.78 3.52
N GLU A 255 -18.73 -24.04 3.24
CA GLU A 255 -18.17 -24.96 4.23
C GLU A 255 -16.80 -24.50 4.77
N SER A 256 -15.97 -23.85 3.94
CA SER A 256 -14.70 -23.27 4.39
C SER A 256 -14.87 -22.03 5.27
N LEU A 257 -16.03 -21.36 5.16
CA LEU A 257 -16.33 -20.12 5.88
C LEU A 257 -17.09 -20.38 7.19
N LYS A 258 -17.64 -21.57 7.42
CA LYS A 258 -18.42 -21.90 8.62
C LYS A 258 -17.71 -21.52 9.92
N LYS A 259 -16.45 -21.91 10.08
CA LYS A 259 -15.67 -21.62 11.30
C LYS A 259 -15.49 -20.11 11.53
N ILE A 260 -15.23 -19.35 10.46
CA ILE A 260 -15.00 -17.91 10.60
C ILE A 260 -16.30 -17.16 10.81
N ILE A 261 -17.40 -17.54 10.14
CA ILE A 261 -18.73 -16.95 10.33
C ILE A 261 -19.21 -17.17 11.77
N LEU A 262 -19.03 -18.38 12.31
CA LEU A 262 -19.33 -18.66 13.72
C LEU A 262 -18.50 -17.77 14.64
N SER A 263 -17.18 -17.68 14.41
CA SER A 263 -16.31 -16.85 15.25
C SER A 263 -16.63 -15.36 15.16
N THR A 264 -17.07 -14.84 14.00
CA THR A 264 -17.50 -13.44 13.88
C THR A 264 -18.82 -13.20 14.61
N TYR A 265 -19.74 -14.16 14.56
CA TYR A 265 -21.01 -14.10 15.29
C TYR A 265 -20.81 -14.17 16.80
N GLU A 266 -19.91 -15.02 17.31
CA GLU A 266 -19.61 -15.07 18.75
C GLU A 266 -18.96 -13.78 19.27
N ARG A 267 -18.17 -13.10 18.43
CA ARG A 267 -17.45 -11.88 18.80
C ARG A 267 -18.29 -10.61 18.69
N GLN A 268 -19.37 -10.62 17.91
CA GLN A 268 -20.31 -9.49 17.76
C GLN A 268 -19.59 -8.15 17.46
N PRO A 269 -18.86 -8.02 16.33
CA PRO A 269 -18.18 -6.77 16.00
C PRO A 269 -19.20 -5.62 15.88
N GLY A 270 -18.88 -4.46 16.46
CA GLY A 270 -19.77 -3.30 16.47
C GLY A 270 -19.83 -2.58 15.13
N ASP A 271 -18.77 -2.68 14.32
CA ASP A 271 -18.69 -2.06 13.01
C ASP A 271 -17.85 -2.90 12.01
N PHE A 272 -17.79 -2.43 10.75
CA PHE A 272 -17.00 -3.10 9.70
C PHE A 272 -15.49 -3.07 9.99
N LYS A 273 -14.99 -2.03 10.67
CA LYS A 273 -13.57 -1.86 11.02
C LYS A 273 -13.14 -2.94 12.02
N GLU A 274 -13.95 -3.17 13.04
CA GLU A 274 -13.76 -4.24 14.03
C GLU A 274 -13.85 -5.62 13.37
N LEU A 275 -14.88 -5.86 12.55
CA LEU A 275 -15.03 -7.10 11.78
C LEU A 275 -13.78 -7.39 10.94
N LEU A 276 -13.30 -6.39 10.19
CA LEU A 276 -12.11 -6.50 9.35
C LEU A 276 -10.84 -6.79 10.19
N GLY A 277 -10.76 -6.23 11.39
CA GLY A 277 -9.68 -6.44 12.34
C GLY A 277 -9.65 -7.84 12.96
N LEU A 278 -10.74 -8.61 12.91
CA LEU A 278 -10.80 -9.93 13.54
C LEU A 278 -9.80 -10.92 12.93
N PRO A 279 -9.13 -11.75 13.77
CA PRO A 279 -8.29 -12.85 13.31
C PRO A 279 -9.08 -13.83 12.43
N GLY A 280 -8.51 -14.22 11.29
CA GLY A 280 -9.14 -15.15 10.35
C GLY A 280 -10.13 -14.53 9.36
N VAL A 281 -10.62 -13.29 9.61
CA VAL A 281 -11.40 -12.56 8.61
C VAL A 281 -10.47 -12.08 7.50
N GLY A 282 -10.65 -12.59 6.29
CA GLY A 282 -9.85 -12.24 5.12
C GLY A 282 -10.71 -11.96 3.90
N ALA A 283 -10.06 -11.77 2.74
CA ALA A 283 -10.72 -11.40 1.48
C ALA A 283 -11.92 -12.30 1.15
N LYS A 284 -11.79 -13.62 1.33
CA LYS A 284 -12.86 -14.58 1.05
C LYS A 284 -14.10 -14.34 1.93
N THR A 285 -13.92 -14.13 3.23
CA THR A 285 -15.00 -13.84 4.18
C THR A 285 -15.68 -12.53 3.83
N ILE A 286 -14.90 -11.47 3.62
CA ILE A 286 -15.43 -10.14 3.31
C ILE A 286 -16.18 -10.15 1.98
N ARG A 287 -15.66 -10.84 0.96
CA ARG A 287 -16.32 -11.02 -0.34
C ARG A 287 -17.65 -11.74 -0.22
N ALA A 288 -17.68 -12.83 0.55
CA ALA A 288 -18.89 -13.60 0.77
C ALA A 288 -19.99 -12.76 1.46
N LEU A 289 -19.63 -12.03 2.53
CA LEU A 289 -20.57 -11.13 3.22
C LEU A 289 -21.03 -9.97 2.33
N SER A 290 -20.13 -9.43 1.52
CA SER A 290 -20.46 -8.39 0.55
C SER A 290 -21.47 -8.86 -0.50
N LEU A 291 -21.38 -10.12 -0.94
CA LEU A 291 -22.37 -10.71 -1.84
C LEU A 291 -23.72 -10.92 -1.16
N ILE A 292 -23.75 -11.30 0.12
CA ILE A 292 -25.01 -11.37 0.88
C ILE A 292 -25.63 -9.98 1.00
N SER A 293 -24.82 -8.97 1.37
CA SER A 293 -25.27 -7.56 1.43
C SER A 293 -25.92 -7.13 0.11
N GLU A 294 -25.29 -7.42 -1.02
CA GLU A 294 -25.80 -7.00 -2.32
C GLU A 294 -27.01 -7.83 -2.78
N LEU A 295 -26.93 -9.15 -2.73
CA LEU A 295 -27.91 -10.03 -3.37
C LEU A 295 -29.11 -10.37 -2.48
N VAL A 296 -28.93 -10.40 -1.17
CA VAL A 296 -29.99 -10.71 -0.19
C VAL A 296 -30.59 -9.43 0.38
N HIS A 297 -29.73 -8.45 0.72
CA HIS A 297 -30.18 -7.19 1.32
C HIS A 297 -30.32 -6.02 0.34
N GLY A 298 -29.92 -6.18 -0.92
CA GLY A 298 -30.04 -5.13 -1.94
C GLY A 298 -29.09 -3.95 -1.73
N VAL A 299 -28.08 -4.09 -0.87
CA VAL A 299 -27.11 -3.03 -0.54
C VAL A 299 -25.76 -3.36 -1.18
N ALA A 300 -25.52 -2.78 -2.35
CA ALA A 300 -24.32 -3.02 -3.14
C ALA A 300 -23.11 -2.21 -2.62
N PRO A 301 -21.89 -2.77 -2.64
CA PRO A 301 -20.66 -2.04 -2.43
C PRO A 301 -20.25 -1.24 -3.69
N SER A 302 -19.26 -0.37 -3.56
CA SER A 302 -18.56 0.22 -4.71
C SER A 302 -17.72 -0.84 -5.43
N TYR A 303 -17.73 -0.75 -6.76
CA TYR A 303 -16.83 -1.50 -7.65
C TYR A 303 -15.77 -0.61 -8.31
N ARG A 304 -15.65 0.65 -7.83
CA ARG A 304 -14.71 1.65 -8.33
C ARG A 304 -13.28 1.26 -7.97
N ASP A 305 -12.41 1.19 -8.98
CA ASP A 305 -10.97 1.02 -8.75
C ASP A 305 -10.41 2.16 -7.87
N PRO A 306 -9.78 1.87 -6.73
CA PRO A 306 -9.24 2.90 -5.86
C PRO A 306 -7.91 3.49 -6.39
N ALA A 307 -7.31 2.96 -7.46
CA ALA A 307 -6.09 3.50 -8.04
C ALA A 307 -6.32 4.91 -8.58
N ARG A 308 -5.71 5.90 -7.91
CA ARG A 308 -5.76 7.32 -8.29
C ARG A 308 -4.53 7.76 -9.06
N TYR A 309 -3.44 6.99 -9.00
CA TYR A 309 -2.15 7.34 -9.57
C TYR A 309 -1.61 6.26 -10.54
N SER A 310 -0.66 6.63 -11.37
CA SER A 310 0.15 5.86 -12.31
C SER A 310 1.61 5.94 -11.88
N PHE A 311 2.43 4.97 -12.31
CA PHE A 311 3.87 5.03 -12.06
C PHE A 311 4.59 6.04 -12.96
N ALA A 312 3.98 6.41 -14.10
CA ALA A 312 4.32 7.63 -14.82
C ALA A 312 4.08 8.85 -13.91
N HIS A 313 5.08 9.71 -13.75
CA HIS A 313 4.81 11.11 -13.47
C HIS A 313 3.93 11.58 -14.61
N GLY A 314 2.71 12.07 -14.32
CA GLY A 314 1.63 12.23 -15.30
C GLY A 314 2.11 12.75 -16.65
N GLY A 315 1.48 12.32 -17.75
CA GLY A 315 1.94 12.75 -19.06
C GLY A 315 1.89 14.28 -19.22
N LYS A 316 2.80 14.85 -20.02
CA LYS A 316 2.69 16.22 -20.55
C LYS A 316 1.28 16.54 -21.06
N ASP A 317 0.60 15.52 -21.57
CA ASP A 317 -0.73 15.57 -22.16
C ASP A 317 -1.89 15.38 -21.14
N GLY A 318 -1.59 15.35 -19.84
CA GLY A 318 -2.61 15.30 -18.79
C GLY A 318 -3.27 13.94 -18.58
N ILE A 319 -2.64 12.85 -19.03
CA ILE A 319 -3.17 11.49 -18.91
C ILE A 319 -2.26 10.67 -17.98
N PRO A 320 -2.80 10.02 -16.92
CA PRO A 320 -4.20 10.04 -16.47
C PRO A 320 -4.62 11.33 -15.73
N TYR A 321 -3.68 12.22 -15.39
CA TYR A 321 -3.90 13.57 -14.86
C TYR A 321 -2.64 14.42 -15.14
N PRO A 322 -2.75 15.76 -15.13
CA PRO A 322 -1.60 16.66 -15.33
C PRO A 322 -0.53 16.49 -14.23
N VAL A 323 0.72 16.74 -14.58
CA VAL A 323 1.83 16.81 -13.60
C VAL A 323 1.54 17.93 -12.61
N ASP A 324 1.49 17.61 -11.31
CA ASP A 324 1.56 18.60 -10.24
C ASP A 324 2.99 19.16 -10.18
N ARG A 325 3.23 20.19 -11.01
CA ARG A 325 4.56 20.79 -11.19
C ARG A 325 5.11 21.38 -9.90
N GLU A 326 4.26 21.98 -9.06
CA GLU A 326 4.71 22.63 -7.83
C GLU A 326 5.20 21.59 -6.81
N THR A 327 4.45 20.51 -6.60
CA THR A 327 4.87 19.42 -5.73
C THR A 327 6.08 18.68 -6.30
N TYR A 328 6.15 18.58 -7.63
CA TYR A 328 7.28 17.99 -8.34
C TYR A 328 8.58 18.80 -8.15
N ASP A 329 8.55 20.10 -8.42
CA ASP A 329 9.70 21.00 -8.29
C ASP A 329 10.21 21.06 -6.84
N ARG A 330 9.29 21.14 -5.88
CA ARG A 330 9.64 21.07 -4.44
C ARG A 330 10.32 19.76 -4.07
N SER A 331 9.83 18.64 -4.62
CA SER A 331 10.40 17.32 -4.39
C SER A 331 11.81 17.19 -4.96
N ILE A 332 12.03 17.70 -6.18
CA ILE A 332 13.33 17.71 -6.83
C ILE A 332 14.31 18.58 -6.08
N GLU A 333 13.91 19.78 -5.68
CA GLU A 333 14.81 20.70 -4.98
C GLU A 333 15.23 20.14 -3.62
N LEU A 334 14.32 19.49 -2.91
CA LEU A 334 14.65 18.79 -1.66
C LEU A 334 15.63 17.64 -1.90
N LEU A 335 15.41 16.80 -2.91
CA LEU A 335 16.31 15.71 -3.26
C LEU A 335 17.68 16.23 -3.71
N ARG A 336 17.72 17.32 -4.49
CA ARG A 336 18.95 17.99 -4.92
C ARG A 336 19.73 18.52 -3.72
N LYS A 337 19.07 19.19 -2.77
CA LYS A 337 19.70 19.66 -1.52
C LYS A 337 20.24 18.49 -0.70
N ALA A 338 19.48 17.41 -0.57
CA ALA A 338 19.89 16.23 0.17
C ALA A 338 21.11 15.54 -0.47
N ILE A 339 21.12 15.35 -1.79
CA ILE A 339 22.28 14.86 -2.53
C ILE A 339 23.47 15.83 -2.36
N GLY A 340 23.21 17.14 -2.43
CA GLY A 340 24.17 18.21 -2.18
C GLY A 340 24.90 18.10 -0.83
N LYS A 341 24.18 17.71 0.23
CA LYS A 341 24.73 17.56 1.58
C LYS A 341 25.31 16.17 1.87
N SER A 342 24.96 15.16 1.06
CA SER A 342 25.43 13.78 1.26
C SER A 342 26.95 13.67 1.22
N LYS A 343 27.53 12.89 2.15
CA LYS A 343 28.97 12.60 2.26
C LYS A 343 29.38 11.38 1.41
N ILE A 344 28.80 11.26 0.21
CA ILE A 344 29.15 10.22 -0.76
C ILE A 344 30.29 10.67 -1.68
N ALA A 345 30.90 9.71 -2.40
CA ALA A 345 31.98 10.01 -3.33
C ALA A 345 31.51 10.96 -4.47
N PRO A 346 32.35 11.88 -4.97
CA PRO A 346 31.95 12.87 -5.98
C PRO A 346 31.33 12.26 -7.25
N GLY A 347 31.83 11.09 -7.68
CA GLY A 347 31.27 10.36 -8.83
C GLY A 347 29.86 9.81 -8.57
N GLU A 348 29.58 9.32 -7.35
CA GLU A 348 28.24 8.84 -6.96
C GLU A 348 27.26 10.00 -6.86
N LYS A 349 27.70 11.14 -6.31
CA LYS A 349 26.93 12.38 -6.25
C LYS A 349 26.54 12.89 -7.63
N ARG A 350 27.51 12.99 -8.55
CA ARG A 350 27.26 13.38 -9.95
C ARG A 350 26.29 12.42 -10.64
N ASN A 351 26.40 11.11 -10.37
CA ASN A 351 25.47 10.13 -10.93
C ASN A 351 24.05 10.29 -10.38
N ALA A 352 23.90 10.55 -9.07
CA ALA A 352 22.61 10.83 -8.45
C ALA A 352 21.97 12.12 -9.00
N GLU A 353 22.76 13.20 -9.14
CA GLU A 353 22.34 14.46 -9.77
C GLU A 353 21.94 14.27 -11.23
N ASN A 354 22.72 13.49 -12.01
CA ASN A 354 22.39 13.17 -13.40
C ASN A 354 21.08 12.39 -13.51
N ARG A 355 20.82 11.44 -12.61
CA ARG A 355 19.53 10.70 -12.56
C ARG A 355 18.37 11.62 -12.22
N LEU A 356 18.54 12.49 -11.22
CA LEU A 356 17.56 13.51 -10.87
C LEU A 356 17.31 14.48 -12.05
N GLY A 357 18.36 14.84 -12.79
CA GLY A 357 18.27 15.66 -14.00
C GLY A 357 17.48 15.02 -15.13
N ARG A 358 17.54 13.69 -15.29
CA ARG A 358 16.73 12.97 -16.30
C ARG A 358 15.24 13.01 -15.98
N LEU A 359 14.87 12.97 -14.71
CA LEU A 359 13.48 13.12 -14.29
C LEU A 359 12.91 14.49 -14.69
N LEU A 360 13.73 15.53 -14.87
CA LEU A 360 13.27 16.87 -15.27
C LEU A 360 12.94 17.00 -16.77
N ILE A 361 13.42 16.08 -17.61
CA ILE A 361 13.35 16.19 -19.08
C ILE A 361 12.22 15.32 -19.66
N GLU A 362 11.79 14.30 -18.93
CA GLU A 362 10.62 13.46 -19.22
C GLU A 362 9.36 14.05 -18.57
#